data_AF-A0A2K9PW35-F1
#
_entry.id   AF-A0A2K9PW35-F1
#
_cell.length_a   1.000
_cell.length_b   1.000
_cell.length_c   1.000
_cell.angle_alpha   90.00
_cell.angle_beta   90.00
_cell.angle_gamma   90.00
#
_symmetry.space_group_name_H-M   'P 1'
#
loop_
_entity.id
_entity.type
_entity.pdbx_description
1 polymer ?
#
loop_
_entity_poly.entity_id
_entity_poly.type
_entity_poly.pdbx_seq_one_letter_code
_entity_poly.pdbx_strand_id
1 'polypeptide(L)'
;MVNQEVKTQSSDRIKLPFTFDIAKMLEECEALKLGQFEYYNVIPLRSPEHIVDPSLPFPPPADDYADGSWTDWLDTPELKKSPYLMSVVDYFRKNTTVTLVRLLRLAPGSVVKEHTDPTLALEVEKSVIRLTIPILNNDQVVFYLNNTPVNMQPGECWYLRLSDPHKINNPGDTERINLTIDMIPNDWIRKIIEASELR
;
A
#
# COMPACT_ATOMS: atom_id res chain seq x y z
N MET A 1 2.39 28.91 33.62
CA MET A 1 2.33 27.45 33.39
C MET A 1 1.85 27.25 31.97
N VAL A 2 2.74 26.83 31.08
CA VAL A 2 2.38 26.57 29.68
C VAL A 2 1.89 25.13 29.64
N ASN A 3 0.60 24.94 29.36
CA ASN A 3 0.07 23.63 28.99
C ASN A 3 0.81 23.19 27.72
N GLN A 4 1.77 22.29 27.88
CA GLN A 4 2.24 21.50 26.76
C GLN A 4 1.07 20.59 26.37
N GLU A 5 0.43 20.92 25.25
CA GLU A 5 -0.40 19.95 24.54
C GLU A 5 0.45 18.70 24.34
N VAL A 6 0.11 17.64 25.04
CA VAL A 6 0.64 16.31 24.77
C VAL A 6 0.11 15.98 23.38
N LYS A 7 0.90 16.26 22.33
CA LYS A 7 0.71 15.62 21.03
C LYS A 7 0.83 14.14 21.29
N THR A 8 -0.30 13.46 21.45
CA THR A 8 -0.37 12.00 21.40
C THR A 8 0.33 11.60 20.11
N GLN A 9 1.49 10.96 20.24
CA GLN A 9 2.22 10.45 19.09
C GLN A 9 1.33 9.38 18.46
N SER A 10 0.74 9.69 17.31
CA SER A 10 -0.08 8.74 16.54
C SER A 10 0.71 7.45 16.31
N SER A 11 0.03 6.31 16.41
CA SER A 11 0.62 5.00 16.26
C SER A 11 1.30 4.87 14.90
N ASP A 12 2.49 4.27 14.87
CA ASP A 12 3.23 4.05 13.62
C ASP A 12 2.57 2.97 12.74
N ARG A 13 1.71 2.13 13.32
CA ARG A 13 1.01 1.03 12.65
C ARG A 13 -0.41 0.91 13.19
N ILE A 14 -1.38 0.76 12.30
CA ILE A 14 -2.79 0.67 12.67
C ILE A 14 -3.46 -0.35 11.78
N LYS A 15 -4.04 -1.40 12.39
CA LYS A 15 -4.93 -2.32 11.69
C LYS A 15 -6.29 -1.66 11.54
N LEU A 16 -6.72 -1.49 10.29
CA LEU A 16 -7.98 -0.87 9.93
C LEU A 16 -9.12 -1.91 9.99
N PRO A 17 -10.38 -1.48 10.17
CA PRO A 17 -11.53 -2.38 10.30
C PRO A 17 -12.02 -2.90 8.93
N PHE A 18 -11.09 -3.14 8.01
CA PHE A 18 -11.38 -3.69 6.69
C PHE A 18 -10.75 -5.07 6.58
N THR A 19 -11.50 -6.01 6.01
CA THR A 19 -11.04 -7.36 5.71
C THR A 19 -11.49 -7.75 4.32
N PHE A 20 -10.64 -8.50 3.62
CA PHE A 20 -10.86 -8.91 2.23
C PHE A 20 -10.66 -10.43 2.08
N ASP A 21 -11.36 -11.02 1.10
CA ASP A 21 -11.38 -12.45 0.82
C ASP A 21 -10.06 -12.88 0.18
N ILE A 22 -9.26 -13.60 0.96
CA ILE A 22 -7.92 -14.02 0.54
C ILE A 22 -7.94 -15.05 -0.58
N ALA A 23 -8.92 -15.95 -0.58
CA ALA A 23 -9.00 -16.98 -1.61
C ALA A 23 -9.18 -16.34 -2.99
N LYS A 24 -10.05 -15.33 -3.08
CA LYS A 24 -10.30 -14.59 -4.33
C LYS A 24 -9.12 -13.73 -4.76
N MET A 25 -8.46 -13.03 -3.81
CA MET A 25 -7.26 -12.25 -4.15
C MET A 25 -6.13 -13.13 -4.65
N LEU A 26 -5.93 -14.29 -4.02
CA LEU A 26 -4.88 -15.23 -4.42
C LEU A 26 -5.17 -15.85 -5.79
N GLU A 27 -6.41 -16.30 -6.02
CA GLU A 27 -6.85 -16.83 -7.32
C GLU A 27 -6.57 -15.84 -8.45
N GLU A 28 -6.88 -14.55 -8.25
CA GLU A 28 -6.64 -13.52 -9.26
C GLU A 28 -5.15 -13.19 -9.42
N CYS A 29 -4.36 -13.21 -8.34
CA CYS A 29 -2.91 -13.04 -8.43
C CYS A 29 -2.26 -14.18 -9.23
N GLU A 30 -2.71 -15.43 -9.04
CA GLU A 30 -2.26 -16.60 -9.80
C GLU A 30 -2.69 -16.52 -11.27
N ALA A 31 -3.92 -16.06 -11.54
CA ALA A 31 -4.45 -15.91 -12.89
C ALA A 31 -3.70 -14.87 -13.74
N LEU A 32 -3.04 -13.89 -13.11
CA LEU A 32 -2.14 -12.94 -13.79
C LEU A 32 -0.86 -13.61 -14.32
N LYS A 33 -0.58 -14.87 -13.93
CA LYS A 33 0.60 -15.66 -14.37
C LYS A 33 1.89 -14.88 -14.24
N LEU A 34 2.06 -14.26 -13.09
CA LEU A 34 3.18 -13.39 -12.79
C LEU A 34 4.46 -14.22 -12.85
N GLY A 35 5.29 -13.97 -13.87
CA GLY A 35 6.49 -14.77 -14.16
C GLY A 35 7.45 -14.87 -12.97
N GLN A 36 8.47 -15.72 -13.13
CA GLN A 36 9.54 -15.87 -12.15
C GLN A 36 10.29 -14.55 -11.96
N PHE A 37 10.80 -14.33 -10.75
CA PHE A 37 11.57 -13.15 -10.38
C PHE A 37 12.56 -13.51 -9.26
N GLU A 38 13.71 -12.84 -9.23
CA GLU A 38 14.83 -13.25 -8.36
C GLU A 38 14.85 -12.54 -7.01
N TYR A 39 14.23 -11.36 -6.90
CA TYR A 39 14.30 -10.55 -5.69
C TYR A 39 12.98 -9.84 -5.41
N TYR A 40 12.66 -8.81 -6.19
CA TYR A 40 11.50 -7.96 -5.97
C TYR A 40 10.80 -7.70 -7.29
N ASN A 41 9.48 -7.81 -7.30
CA ASN A 41 8.68 -7.59 -8.50
C ASN A 41 7.44 -6.75 -8.17
N VAL A 42 7.18 -5.76 -9.01
CA VAL A 42 6.09 -4.80 -8.85
C VAL A 42 5.15 -4.92 -10.03
N ILE A 43 3.89 -5.24 -9.76
CA ILE A 43 2.86 -5.31 -10.77
C ILE A 43 1.93 -4.12 -10.58
N PRO A 44 1.96 -3.13 -11.49
CA PRO A 44 1.03 -2.01 -11.41
C PRO A 44 -0.39 -2.48 -11.73
N LEU A 45 -1.31 -2.14 -10.85
CA LEU A 45 -2.76 -2.32 -11.03
C LEU A 45 -3.44 -0.99 -11.38
N ARG A 46 -2.87 0.12 -10.91
CA ARG A 46 -3.24 1.48 -11.29
C ARG A 46 -1.98 2.33 -11.39
N SER A 47 -1.90 3.22 -12.36
CA SER A 47 -0.68 4.00 -12.65
C SER A 47 -1.03 5.33 -13.34
N PRO A 48 -0.07 6.28 -13.43
CA PRO A 48 -0.26 7.51 -14.20
C PRO A 48 -0.78 7.22 -15.61
N GLU A 49 -1.75 8.00 -16.08
CA GLU A 49 -2.47 7.73 -17.32
C GLU A 49 -1.57 7.53 -18.54
N HIS A 50 -0.53 8.35 -18.68
CA HIS A 50 0.42 8.32 -19.78
C HIS A 50 1.35 7.09 -19.76
N ILE A 51 1.48 6.42 -18.61
CA ILE A 51 2.17 5.12 -18.50
C ILE A 51 1.24 3.99 -18.95
N VAL A 52 -0.04 4.09 -18.63
CA VAL A 52 -1.05 3.06 -18.97
C VAL A 52 -1.47 3.12 -20.43
N ASP A 53 -1.66 4.34 -20.95
CA ASP A 53 -1.96 4.64 -22.34
C ASP A 53 -0.86 5.56 -22.92
N PRO A 54 0.17 4.98 -23.58
CA PRO A 54 1.26 5.74 -24.18
C PRO A 54 0.85 6.66 -25.34
N SER A 55 -0.42 6.64 -25.75
CA SER A 55 -0.94 7.59 -26.75
C SER A 55 -1.29 8.96 -26.14
N LEU A 56 -1.42 9.04 -24.82
CA LEU A 56 -1.65 10.28 -24.10
C LEU A 56 -0.34 11.09 -23.98
N PRO A 57 -0.39 12.43 -23.99
CA PRO A 57 0.78 13.26 -23.79
C PRO A 57 1.35 13.09 -22.37
N PHE A 58 2.65 13.28 -22.21
CA PHE A 58 3.24 13.43 -20.88
C PHE A 58 2.64 14.66 -20.18
N PRO A 59 2.27 14.56 -18.90
CA PRO A 59 1.80 15.72 -18.14
C PRO A 59 2.93 16.75 -17.99
N PRO A 60 2.61 18.03 -17.82
CA PRO A 60 3.62 19.02 -17.44
C PRO A 60 4.31 18.60 -16.14
N PRO A 61 5.58 18.98 -15.92
CA PRO A 61 6.27 18.68 -14.68
C PRO A 61 5.48 19.20 -13.48
N ALA A 62 5.25 18.34 -12.50
CA ALA A 62 4.57 18.71 -11.26
C ALA A 62 5.51 19.47 -10.33
N ASP A 63 4.97 20.40 -9.54
CA ASP A 63 5.70 21.07 -8.47
C ASP A 63 6.11 20.07 -7.37
N ASP A 64 5.26 19.08 -7.10
CA ASP A 64 5.51 18.00 -6.15
C ASP A 64 4.86 16.70 -6.65
N TYR A 65 5.68 15.67 -6.89
CA TYR A 65 5.20 14.34 -7.32
C TYR A 65 4.67 13.49 -6.14
N ALA A 66 4.86 13.94 -4.90
CA ALA A 66 4.22 13.33 -3.73
C ALA A 66 2.72 13.64 -3.69
N ASP A 67 2.30 14.80 -4.21
CA ASP A 67 0.90 15.19 -4.27
C ASP A 67 0.15 14.29 -5.25
N GLY A 68 -0.66 13.38 -4.71
CA GLY A 68 -1.41 12.41 -5.51
C GLY A 68 -2.33 12.99 -6.59
N SER A 69 -2.54 14.32 -6.63
CA SER A 69 -3.27 15.03 -7.68
C SER A 69 -2.41 15.47 -8.88
N TRP A 70 -1.10 15.16 -8.90
CA TRP A 70 -0.17 15.61 -9.94
C TRP A 70 -0.48 15.12 -11.37
N THR A 71 -1.29 14.07 -11.50
CA THR A 71 -1.73 13.50 -12.79
C THR A 71 -3.05 12.74 -12.62
N ASP A 72 -3.68 12.40 -13.74
CA ASP A 72 -4.76 11.43 -13.77
C ASP A 72 -4.22 9.98 -13.69
N TRP A 73 -5.02 9.12 -13.08
CA TRP A 73 -4.65 7.74 -12.77
C TRP A 73 -5.58 6.76 -13.49
N LEU A 74 -5.01 5.78 -14.18
CA LEU A 74 -5.75 4.78 -14.95
C LEU A 74 -5.51 3.36 -14.45
N ASP A 75 -6.54 2.53 -14.61
CA ASP A 75 -6.47 1.10 -14.34
C ASP A 75 -5.71 0.38 -15.44
N THR A 76 -4.73 -0.42 -15.03
CA THR A 76 -3.95 -1.23 -15.94
C THR A 76 -4.79 -2.40 -16.47
N PRO A 77 -4.37 -3.03 -17.60
CA PRO A 77 -5.00 -4.24 -18.08
C PRO A 77 -5.02 -5.37 -17.04
N GLU A 78 -4.03 -5.43 -16.15
CA GLU A 78 -3.95 -6.40 -15.06
C GLU A 78 -5.12 -6.22 -14.09
N LEU A 79 -5.38 -5.00 -13.61
CA LEU A 79 -6.52 -4.74 -12.72
C LEU A 79 -7.86 -4.98 -13.41
N LYS A 80 -8.00 -4.61 -14.69
CA LYS A 80 -9.22 -4.84 -15.48
C LYS A 80 -9.55 -6.33 -15.67
N LYS A 81 -8.55 -7.21 -15.57
CA LYS A 81 -8.72 -8.68 -15.64
C LYS A 81 -8.98 -9.34 -14.28
N SER A 82 -8.89 -8.58 -13.19
CA SER A 82 -8.99 -9.07 -11.80
C SER A 82 -10.20 -8.44 -11.10
N PRO A 83 -11.43 -8.97 -11.31
CA PRO A 83 -12.66 -8.34 -10.82
C PRO A 83 -12.75 -8.21 -9.30
N TYR A 84 -12.20 -9.13 -8.53
CA TYR A 84 -12.17 -9.05 -7.08
C TYR A 84 -11.15 -7.99 -6.60
N LEU A 85 -9.93 -7.97 -7.14
CA LEU A 85 -8.97 -6.89 -6.86
C LEU A 85 -9.54 -5.54 -7.26
N MET A 86 -10.23 -5.43 -8.40
CA MET A 86 -10.96 -4.23 -8.80
C MET A 86 -11.99 -3.83 -7.73
N SER A 87 -12.78 -4.78 -7.22
CA SER A 87 -13.76 -4.51 -6.17
C SER A 87 -13.14 -4.00 -4.85
N VAL A 88 -11.95 -4.49 -4.50
CA VAL A 88 -11.17 -4.00 -3.35
C VAL A 88 -10.75 -2.55 -3.58
N VAL A 89 -10.24 -2.22 -4.77
CA VAL A 89 -9.84 -0.85 -5.08
C VAL A 89 -11.07 0.08 -5.13
N ASP A 90 -12.16 -0.37 -5.74
CA ASP A 90 -13.42 0.39 -5.85
C ASP A 90 -14.05 0.67 -4.48
N TYR A 91 -13.85 -0.19 -3.50
CA TYR A 91 -14.26 0.07 -2.11
C TYR A 91 -13.66 1.38 -1.57
N PHE A 92 -12.37 1.61 -1.83
CA PHE A 92 -11.69 2.84 -1.43
C PHE A 92 -12.04 4.02 -2.34
N ARG A 93 -12.15 3.80 -3.67
CA ARG A 93 -12.50 4.87 -4.64
C ARG A 93 -13.84 5.53 -4.36
N LYS A 94 -14.80 4.79 -3.79
CA LYS A 94 -16.10 5.34 -3.37
C LYS A 94 -15.97 6.45 -2.32
N ASN A 95 -14.86 6.47 -1.58
CA ASN A 95 -14.67 7.36 -0.45
C ASN A 95 -13.52 8.36 -0.66
N THR A 96 -12.56 8.06 -1.53
CA THR A 96 -11.40 8.94 -1.78
C THR A 96 -10.76 8.71 -3.16
N THR A 97 -9.87 9.61 -3.57
CA THR A 97 -9.04 9.44 -4.76
C THR A 97 -7.94 8.41 -4.53
N VAL A 98 -8.07 7.26 -5.20
CA VAL A 98 -7.04 6.22 -5.24
C VAL A 98 -6.07 6.50 -6.39
N THR A 99 -4.78 6.53 -6.09
CA THR A 99 -3.72 6.88 -7.03
C THR A 99 -2.99 5.62 -7.52
N LEU A 100 -1.89 5.25 -6.89
CA LEU A 100 -1.05 4.11 -7.27
C LEU A 100 -1.54 2.84 -6.56
N VAL A 101 -1.80 1.78 -7.34
CA VAL A 101 -2.15 0.46 -6.79
C VAL A 101 -1.18 -0.56 -7.34
N ARG A 102 -0.59 -1.39 -6.48
CA ARG A 102 0.44 -2.35 -6.88
C ARG A 102 0.33 -3.66 -6.11
N LEU A 103 0.60 -4.77 -6.78
CA LEU A 103 1.04 -6.00 -6.13
C LEU A 103 2.55 -5.93 -5.95
N LEU A 104 3.00 -6.05 -4.72
CA LEU A 104 4.41 -6.08 -4.35
C LEU A 104 4.79 -7.50 -3.96
N ARG A 105 5.67 -8.10 -4.76
CA ARG A 105 6.15 -9.47 -4.58
C ARG A 105 7.60 -9.44 -4.09
N LEU A 106 7.89 -10.26 -3.09
CA LEU A 106 9.24 -10.49 -2.58
C LEU A 106 9.56 -11.98 -2.66
N ALA A 107 10.67 -12.32 -3.31
CA ALA A 107 11.06 -13.69 -3.57
C ALA A 107 11.43 -14.43 -2.26
N PRO A 108 11.38 -15.77 -2.24
CA PRO A 108 11.94 -16.58 -1.16
C PRO A 108 13.39 -16.18 -0.82
N GLY A 109 13.79 -16.31 0.44
CA GLY A 109 15.13 -15.99 0.92
C GLY A 109 15.57 -14.52 0.82
N SER A 110 14.68 -13.60 0.43
CA SER A 110 15.06 -12.21 0.12
C SER A 110 14.90 -11.25 1.32
N VAL A 111 15.70 -10.18 1.31
CA VAL A 111 15.68 -9.11 2.32
C VAL A 111 15.56 -7.76 1.65
N VAL A 112 14.53 -6.99 2.01
CA VAL A 112 14.44 -5.57 1.71
C VAL A 112 15.13 -4.82 2.84
N LYS A 113 16.25 -4.15 2.51
CA LYS A 113 17.03 -3.37 3.46
C LYS A 113 16.19 -2.24 4.08
N GLU A 114 16.63 -1.81 5.25
CA GLU A 114 16.00 -0.70 5.96
C GLU A 114 16.03 0.57 5.12
N HIS A 115 14.88 1.20 4.99
CA HIS A 115 14.68 2.45 4.26
C HIS A 115 13.50 3.23 4.86
N THR A 116 13.31 4.45 4.36
CA THR A 116 12.16 5.30 4.65
C THR A 116 11.52 5.71 3.33
N ASP A 117 10.21 5.92 3.36
CA ASP A 117 9.44 6.54 2.28
C ASP A 117 8.93 7.90 2.78
N PRO A 118 9.71 9.00 2.68
CA PRO A 118 9.48 10.24 3.44
C PRO A 118 8.13 10.91 3.19
N THR A 119 7.47 10.59 2.07
CA THR A 119 6.19 11.17 1.67
C THR A 119 5.00 10.33 2.14
N LEU A 120 5.20 9.13 2.68
CA LEU A 120 4.12 8.18 3.01
C LEU A 120 3.76 8.20 4.49
N ALA A 121 3.18 9.32 4.93
CA ALA A 121 2.64 9.49 6.27
C ALA A 121 1.39 10.36 6.26
N LEU A 122 0.49 10.14 7.21
CA LEU A 122 -0.78 10.87 7.32
C LEU A 122 -0.60 12.37 7.63
N GLU A 123 0.51 12.71 8.29
CA GLU A 123 0.91 14.06 8.66
C GLU A 123 1.63 14.83 7.56
N VAL A 124 2.04 14.16 6.47
CA VAL A 124 2.66 14.84 5.32
C VAL A 124 1.56 15.53 4.52
N GLU A 125 1.62 16.86 4.48
CA GLU A 125 0.69 17.67 3.69
C GLU A 125 0.91 17.44 2.18
N LYS A 126 -0.17 17.55 1.40
CA LYS A 126 -0.15 17.36 -0.06
C LYS A 126 0.58 16.08 -0.48
N SER A 127 0.26 14.97 0.19
CA SER A 127 0.80 13.66 -0.14
C SER A 127 -0.28 12.58 -0.06
N VAL A 128 0.11 11.33 -0.30
CA VAL A 128 -0.72 10.14 -0.19
C VAL A 128 -0.37 9.35 1.07
N ILE A 129 -1.33 8.56 1.56
CA ILE A 129 -1.04 7.44 2.46
C ILE A 129 -1.03 6.14 1.66
N ARG A 130 -0.27 5.15 2.14
CA ARG A 130 -0.26 3.80 1.59
C ARG A 130 -0.94 2.83 2.55
N LEU A 131 -2.03 2.23 2.09
CA LEU A 131 -2.61 1.07 2.76
C LEU A 131 -1.96 -0.20 2.26
N THR A 132 -1.74 -1.15 3.18
CA THR A 132 -1.14 -2.45 2.89
C THR A 132 -2.11 -3.57 3.24
N ILE A 133 -2.35 -4.47 2.29
CA ILE A 133 -3.18 -5.67 2.45
C ILE A 133 -2.31 -6.89 2.10
N PRO A 134 -1.87 -7.70 3.07
CA PRO A 134 -1.17 -8.95 2.77
C PRO A 134 -2.12 -9.93 2.07
N ILE A 135 -1.66 -10.54 0.97
CA ILE A 135 -2.41 -11.55 0.22
C ILE A 135 -1.81 -12.94 0.47
N LEU A 136 -0.52 -13.07 0.16
CA LEU A 136 0.25 -14.29 0.39
C LEU A 136 1.38 -13.95 1.36
N ASN A 137 1.37 -14.59 2.52
CA ASN A 137 2.42 -14.45 3.52
C ASN A 137 2.76 -15.84 4.04
N ASN A 138 4.03 -16.09 4.36
CA ASN A 138 4.44 -17.28 5.11
C ASN A 138 4.84 -16.88 6.53
N ASP A 139 4.77 -17.84 7.45
CA ASP A 139 4.99 -17.61 8.89
C ASP A 139 6.42 -17.13 9.22
N GLN A 140 7.35 -17.19 8.27
CA GLN A 140 8.74 -16.76 8.46
C GLN A 140 8.99 -15.32 7.98
N VAL A 141 8.07 -14.73 7.21
CA VAL A 141 8.18 -13.35 6.75
C VAL A 141 7.93 -12.39 7.91
N VAL A 142 8.83 -11.43 8.09
CA VAL A 142 8.67 -10.38 9.08
C VAL A 142 8.85 -9.01 8.42
N PHE A 143 7.81 -8.20 8.49
CA PHE A 143 7.89 -6.77 8.23
C PHE A 143 8.24 -6.06 9.55
N TYR A 144 9.29 -5.24 9.55
CA TYR A 144 9.67 -4.42 10.70
C TYR A 144 9.37 -2.96 10.39
N LEU A 145 8.80 -2.26 11.36
CA LEU A 145 8.64 -0.81 11.38
C LEU A 145 9.20 -0.29 12.71
N ASN A 146 10.02 0.76 12.68
CA ASN A 146 10.72 1.25 13.88
C ASN A 146 11.40 0.11 14.67
N ASN A 147 12.06 -0.80 13.93
CA ASN A 147 12.76 -1.97 14.46
C ASN A 147 11.90 -2.96 15.30
N THR A 148 10.57 -2.88 15.22
CA THR A 148 9.64 -3.81 15.86
C THR A 148 8.77 -4.53 14.81
N PRO A 149 8.51 -5.84 14.98
CA PRO A 149 7.75 -6.61 13.99
C PRO A 149 6.28 -6.13 13.91
N VAL A 150 5.74 -6.09 12.70
CA VAL A 150 4.30 -5.90 12.43
C VAL A 150 3.71 -7.24 12.00
N ASN A 151 2.86 -7.83 12.84
CA ASN A 151 2.25 -9.13 12.58
C ASN A 151 0.98 -9.03 11.72
N MET A 152 1.12 -8.55 10.48
CA MET A 152 -0.01 -8.44 9.56
C MET A 152 -0.46 -9.83 9.10
N GLN A 153 -1.75 -10.13 9.21
CA GLN A 153 -2.34 -11.36 8.69
C GLN A 153 -2.89 -11.17 7.28
N PRO A 154 -2.88 -12.22 6.43
CA PRO A 154 -3.55 -12.21 5.14
C PRO A 154 -5.00 -11.70 5.25
N GLY A 155 -5.34 -10.72 4.41
CA GLY A 155 -6.70 -10.17 4.28
C GLY A 155 -6.98 -8.99 5.18
N GLU A 156 -6.10 -8.70 6.14
CA GLU A 156 -6.16 -7.49 6.94
C GLU A 156 -5.73 -6.27 6.13
N CYS A 157 -6.26 -5.09 6.48
CA CYS A 157 -5.84 -3.82 5.91
C CYS A 157 -5.11 -2.99 6.96
N TRP A 158 -3.93 -2.47 6.62
CA TRP A 158 -3.06 -1.75 7.54
C TRP A 158 -2.69 -0.38 6.99
N TYR A 159 -2.77 0.63 7.85
CA TYR A 159 -2.00 1.85 7.71
C TYR A 159 -0.67 1.67 8.43
N LEU A 160 0.42 2.03 7.76
CA LEU A 160 1.77 2.04 8.29
C LEU A 160 2.36 3.42 7.99
N ARG A 161 2.98 4.06 8.98
CA ARG A 161 3.73 5.31 8.79
C ARG A 161 5.07 4.97 8.12
N LEU A 162 5.06 4.80 6.80
CA LEU A 162 6.23 4.35 6.02
C LEU A 162 7.31 5.44 5.86
N SER A 163 7.03 6.68 6.26
CA SER A 163 8.08 7.68 6.48
C SER A 163 9.08 7.28 7.57
N ASP A 164 8.69 6.38 8.46
CA ASP A 164 9.57 5.83 9.49
C ASP A 164 10.40 4.64 8.94
N PRO A 165 11.56 4.34 9.55
CA PRO A 165 12.42 3.24 9.11
C PRO A 165 11.72 1.89 9.11
N HIS A 166 11.77 1.19 7.98
CA HIS A 166 11.16 -0.12 7.82
C HIS A 166 11.98 -1.05 6.92
N LYS A 167 11.85 -2.36 7.15
CA LYS A 167 12.56 -3.43 6.42
C LYS A 167 11.71 -4.69 6.34
N ILE A 168 12.06 -5.59 5.43
CA ILE A 168 11.36 -6.87 5.25
C ILE A 168 12.38 -8.00 5.18
N ASN A 169 12.16 -9.05 5.96
CA ASN A 169 12.89 -10.30 5.84
C ASN A 169 11.92 -11.40 5.39
N ASN A 170 12.21 -12.07 4.28
CA ASN A 170 11.50 -13.29 3.84
C ASN A 170 12.50 -14.46 3.78
N PRO A 171 12.88 -15.08 4.90
CA PRO A 171 13.74 -16.26 4.89
C PRO A 171 13.01 -17.54 4.47
N GLY A 172 11.69 -17.47 4.23
CA GLY A 172 10.88 -18.62 3.81
C GLY A 172 11.16 -19.10 2.39
N ASP A 173 10.50 -20.20 2.03
CA ASP A 173 10.60 -20.91 0.75
C ASP A 173 9.55 -20.47 -0.28
N THR A 174 8.62 -19.62 0.13
CA THR A 174 7.54 -19.07 -0.69
C THR A 174 7.67 -17.56 -0.83
N GLU A 175 7.15 -17.03 -1.93
CA GLU A 175 7.09 -15.59 -2.10
C GLU A 175 6.08 -14.95 -1.13
N ARG A 176 6.28 -13.66 -0.89
CA ARG A 176 5.33 -12.80 -0.18
C ARG A 176 4.67 -11.88 -1.18
N ILE A 177 3.35 -11.75 -1.14
CA ILE A 177 2.56 -10.86 -2.00
C ILE A 177 1.71 -9.94 -1.13
N ASN A 178 1.88 -8.63 -1.32
CA ASN A 178 1.01 -7.61 -0.74
C ASN A 178 0.34 -6.78 -1.83
N LEU A 179 -0.94 -6.47 -1.65
CA LEU A 179 -1.59 -5.37 -2.35
C LEU A 179 -1.30 -4.07 -1.58
N THR A 180 -0.86 -3.04 -2.30
CA THR A 180 -0.70 -1.69 -1.77
C THR A 180 -1.60 -0.72 -2.52
N ILE A 181 -2.24 0.17 -1.78
CA ILE A 181 -3.19 1.16 -2.29
C ILE A 181 -2.77 2.52 -1.75
N ASP A 182 -2.25 3.36 -2.65
CA ASP A 182 -1.98 4.75 -2.35
C ASP A 182 -3.24 5.58 -2.60
N MET A 183 -3.54 6.49 -1.68
CA MET A 183 -4.71 7.35 -1.78
C MET A 183 -4.46 8.71 -1.13
N ILE A 184 -5.15 9.72 -1.64
CA ILE A 184 -5.15 11.04 -1.02
C ILE A 184 -5.93 10.94 0.31
N PRO A 185 -5.34 11.24 1.47
CA PRO A 185 -6.02 11.10 2.74
C PRO A 185 -7.06 12.21 2.93
N ASN A 186 -8.30 11.84 3.22
CA ASN A 186 -9.41 12.75 3.53
C ASN A 186 -10.02 12.45 4.91
N ASP A 187 -11.07 13.20 5.28
CA ASP A 187 -11.74 13.05 6.58
C ASP A 187 -12.25 11.64 6.86
N TRP A 188 -12.69 10.91 5.83
CA TRP A 188 -13.20 9.56 5.98
C TRP A 188 -12.12 8.62 6.52
N ILE A 189 -10.98 8.53 5.84
CA ILE A 189 -9.91 7.62 6.28
C ILE A 189 -9.23 8.11 7.56
N ARG A 190 -9.10 9.43 7.76
CA ARG A 190 -8.57 10.03 8.99
C ARG A 190 -9.38 9.61 10.22
N LYS A 191 -10.72 9.69 10.15
CA LYS A 191 -11.61 9.25 11.24
C LYS A 191 -11.51 7.75 11.50
N ILE A 192 -11.34 6.93 10.46
CA ILE A 192 -11.21 5.47 10.62
C ILE A 192 -9.88 5.11 11.29
N ILE A 193 -8.80 5.77 10.89
CA ILE A 193 -7.48 5.62 11.50
C ILE A 193 -7.55 5.99 12.98
N GLU A 194 -8.05 7.18 13.31
CA GLU A 194 -8.21 7.67 14.69
C GLU A 194 -9.07 6.71 15.53
N ALA A 195 -10.23 6.29 15.02
CA ALA A 195 -11.11 5.35 15.72
C ALA A 195 -10.50 3.95 15.91
N SER A 196 -9.49 3.58 15.10
CA SER A 196 -8.80 2.30 15.19
C SER A 196 -7.59 2.36 16.13
N GLU A 197 -6.98 3.52 16.34
CA GLU A 197 -5.94 3.73 17.35
C GLU A 197 -6.46 3.59 18.78
N LEU A 198 -7.74 3.92 19.01
CA LEU A 198 -8.38 3.90 20.33
C LEU A 198 -8.86 2.51 20.78
N ARG A 199 -8.57 1.45 20.01
CA ARG A 199 -9.00 0.06 20.27
C ARG A 199 -7.85 -0.80 20.74
#